data_AF-A0A2K2DL94-F1
#
_entry.id   AF-A0A2K2DL94-F1
#
_cell.length_a   1.000
_cell.length_b   1.000
_cell.length_c   1.000
_cell.angle_alpha   90.00
_cell.angle_beta   90.00
_cell.angle_gamma   90.00
#
_symmetry.space_group_name_H-M   'P 1'
#
loop_
_entity.id
_entity.type
_entity.pdbx_description
1 polymer ?
#
loop_
_entity_poly.entity_id
_entity_poly.type
_entity_poly.pdbx_seq_one_letter_code
_entity_poly.pdbx_strand_id
1 'polypeptide(L)' 'MGYEPAQLCDCGKKVPRWLSWSPDNPERRYYARVDAMVPTTGGCGFFKWHDAPTTPFLCQLLNDLRNAA' A
#
# COMPACT_ATOMS: atom_id res chain seq x y z
N MET A 1 -6.51 0.26 -17.57
CA MET A 1 -5.10 -0.20 -17.68
C MET A 1 -4.72 -0.89 -16.38
N GLY A 2 -4.19 -2.13 -16.45
CA GLY A 2 -3.61 -2.79 -15.28
C GLY A 2 -2.16 -2.34 -15.09
N TYR A 3 -1.67 -2.30 -13.85
CA TYR A 3 -0.25 -2.06 -13.58
C TYR A 3 0.59 -3.30 -13.96
N GLU A 4 1.84 -3.07 -14.36
CA GLU A 4 2.84 -4.08 -14.70
C GLU A 4 4.12 -3.86 -13.88
N PRO A 5 4.85 -4.92 -13.48
CA PRO A 5 4.44 -6.33 -13.56
C PRO A 5 3.25 -6.63 -12.63
N ALA A 6 2.48 -7.67 -12.97
CA ALA A 6 1.38 -8.13 -12.13
C ALA A 6 1.94 -8.80 -10.87
N GLN A 7 1.43 -8.41 -9.71
CA GLN A 7 1.82 -9.02 -8.45
C GLN A 7 0.76 -10.02 -8.00
N LEU A 8 1.20 -11.23 -7.66
CA LEU A 8 0.35 -12.32 -7.21
C LEU A 8 0.50 -12.48 -5.69
N CYS A 9 -0.59 -12.83 -5.02
CA CYS A 9 -0.52 -13.31 -3.64
C CYS A 9 -0.12 -14.79 -3.58
N ASP A 10 -0.04 -15.34 -2.36
CA ASP A 10 0.33 -16.74 -2.12
C ASP A 10 -0.66 -17.76 -2.71
N CYS A 11 -1.90 -17.36 -3.00
CA CYS A 11 -2.87 -18.20 -3.72
C CYS A 11 -2.84 -18.01 -5.24
N GLY A 12 -1.86 -17.30 -5.80
CA GLY A 12 -1.71 -17.08 -7.24
C GLY A 12 -2.70 -16.08 -7.87
N LYS A 13 -3.47 -15.33 -7.08
CA LYS A 13 -4.39 -14.29 -7.59
C LYS A 13 -3.69 -12.93 -7.67
N LYS A 14 -3.98 -12.17 -8.73
CA LYS A 14 -3.47 -10.79 -8.90
C LYS A 14 -4.00 -9.88 -7.79
N VAL A 15 -3.11 -9.10 -7.18
CA VAL A 15 -3.45 -8.19 -6.07
C VAL A 15 -3.39 -6.73 -6.49
N PRO A 16 -4.34 -5.86 -6.14
CA PRO A 16 -4.23 -4.44 -6.46
C PRO A 16 -3.00 -3.77 -5.82
N ARG A 17 -2.59 -2.64 -6.41
CA ARG A 17 -1.59 -1.73 -5.83
C ARG A 17 -2.33 -0.54 -5.22
N TRP A 18 -2.15 -0.35 -3.93
CA TRP A 18 -2.76 0.69 -3.10
C TRP A 18 -1.76 1.81 -2.82
N LEU A 19 -2.29 2.94 -2.37
CA LEU A 19 -1.54 4.04 -1.75
C LEU A 19 -1.81 4.03 -0.25
N SER A 20 -0.73 4.15 0.54
CA SER A 20 -0.83 4.34 1.98
C SER A 20 -1.10 5.80 2.28
N TRP A 21 -2.08 6.03 3.15
CA TRP A 21 -2.45 7.36 3.64
C TRP A 21 -2.01 7.59 5.08
N SER A 22 -1.28 6.63 5.67
CA SER A 22 -0.82 6.76 7.05
C SER A 22 0.25 7.86 7.18
N PRO A 23 0.29 8.57 8.32
CA PRO A 23 1.31 9.58 8.56
C PRO A 23 2.74 9.04 8.46
N ASP A 24 2.96 7.78 8.85
CA ASP A 24 4.29 7.16 8.84
C ASP A 24 4.74 6.69 7.46
N ASN A 25 3.80 6.45 6.54
CA ASN A 25 4.07 5.99 5.19
C ASN A 25 3.19 6.77 4.18
N PRO A 26 3.30 8.11 4.12
CA PRO A 26 2.43 8.91 3.26
C PRO A 26 2.76 8.63 1.81
N GLU A 27 1.71 8.47 0.98
CA GLU A 27 1.78 8.20 -0.46
C GLU A 27 2.56 6.92 -0.85
N ARG A 28 2.97 6.10 0.13
CA ARG A 28 3.79 4.91 -0.14
C ARG A 28 2.92 3.79 -0.73
N ARG A 29 3.33 3.21 -1.86
CA ARG A 29 2.53 2.18 -2.52
C ARG A 29 2.78 0.80 -1.93
N TYR A 30 1.71 0.00 -1.82
CA TYR A 30 1.79 -1.39 -1.39
C TYR A 30 0.85 -2.29 -2.19
N TYR A 31 1.10 -3.58 -2.15
CA TYR A 31 0.27 -4.63 -2.71
C TYR A 31 -0.43 -5.35 -1.58
N ALA A 32 -1.76 -5.41 -1.64
CA ALA A 32 -2.56 -6.21 -0.72
C ALA A 32 -3.85 -6.62 -1.43
N ARG A 33 -4.43 -7.76 -1.02
CA ARG A 33 -5.75 -8.10 -1.53
C ARG A 33 -6.82 -7.18 -0.94
N VAL A 34 -7.91 -7.02 -1.68
CA VAL A 34 -9.13 -6.33 -1.21
C VAL A 34 -9.73 -7.07 0.01
N ASP A 35 -9.74 -8.40 -0.04
CA ASP A 35 -10.27 -9.28 1.02
C ASP A 35 -9.34 -9.42 2.24
N ALA A 36 -8.06 -9.03 2.14
CA ALA A 36 -7.12 -9.09 3.26
C ALA A 36 -7.44 -8.07 4.37
N MET A 37 -8.17 -7.00 4.04
CA MET A 37 -8.61 -5.99 5.01
C MET A 37 -9.96 -6.33 5.67
N VAL A 38 -10.59 -7.45 5.28
CA VAL A 38 -11.89 -7.88 5.79
C VAL A 38 -11.69 -9.16 6.63
N PRO A 39 -11.80 -9.10 7.97
CA PRO A 39 -11.50 -10.22 8.86
C PRO A 39 -12.31 -11.51 8.59
N THR A 40 -13.47 -11.39 7.95
CA THR A 40 -14.43 -12.48 7.75
C THR A 40 -14.25 -13.28 6.46
N THR A 41 -13.39 -12.86 5.53
CA THR A 41 -13.38 -13.43 4.17
C THR A 41 -12.27 -14.46 3.88
N GLY A 42 -11.46 -14.84 4.89
CA GLY A 42 -10.42 -15.85 4.69
C GLY A 42 -9.36 -15.44 3.66
N GLY A 43 -9.10 -14.13 3.53
CA GLY A 43 -8.02 -13.62 2.69
C GLY A 43 -6.67 -14.16 3.17
N CYS A 44 -5.74 -14.42 2.24
CA CYS A 44 -4.42 -14.99 2.58
C CYS A 44 -3.48 -14.02 3.32
N GLY A 45 -3.96 -12.86 3.75
CA GLY A 45 -3.16 -11.86 4.48
C GLY A 45 -2.01 -11.24 3.69
N PHE A 46 -1.96 -11.44 2.37
CA PHE A 46 -0.83 -11.00 1.56
C PHE A 46 -0.66 -9.48 1.60
N PHE A 47 0.53 -9.03 1.99
CA PHE A 47 0.92 -7.64 2.04
C PHE A 47 2.40 -7.49 1.61
N LYS A 48 2.68 -6.54 0.73
CA LYS A 48 4.07 -6.21 0.33
C LYS A 48 4.20 -4.74 -0.06
N TRP A 49 5.17 -4.04 0.51
CA TRP A 49 5.52 -2.69 0.05
C TRP A 49 6.06 -2.72 -1.38
N HIS A 50 5.59 -1.81 -2.22
CA HIS A 50 6.13 -1.59 -3.57
C HIS A 50 7.33 -0.66 -3.52
N ASP A 51 7.20 0.46 -2.80
CA ASP A 51 8.26 1.46 -2.65
C ASP A 51 9.13 1.15 -1.42
N ALA A 52 10.40 1.57 -1.48
CA ALA A 52 11.28 1.60 -0.31
C ALA A 52 10.67 2.49 0.80
N PRO A 53 11.04 2.29 2.08
CA PRO A 53 10.60 3.17 3.14
C PRO A 53 11.05 4.62 2.88
N THR A 54 10.14 5.55 3.12
CA THR A 54 10.41 6.99 3.06
C THR A 54 11.22 7.41 4.27
N THR A 55 12.02 8.48 4.14
CA THR A 55 12.78 9.02 5.27
C THR A 55 11.87 9.78 6.23
N PRO A 56 12.20 9.87 7.53
CA PRO A 56 11.39 10.64 8.49
C PRO A 56 11.14 12.08 8.05
N PHE A 57 12.15 12.74 7.47
CA PHE A 57 12.01 14.09 6.92
C PHE A 57 10.96 14.16 5.81
N LEU A 58 11.00 13.24 4.84
CA LEU A 58 10.03 13.21 3.76
C LEU A 58 8.64 12.84 4.25
N CYS A 59 8.50 11.95 5.24
CA CYS A 59 7.21 11.67 5.86
C CYS A 59 6.63 12.94 6.49
N GLN A 60 7.42 13.68 7.27
CA GLN A 60 6.98 14.93 7.88
C GLN A 60 6.59 15.96 6.82
N LEU A 61 7.46 16.22 5.85
CA LEU A 61 7.22 17.20 4.78
C LEU A 61 5.95 16.90 3.98
N LEU A 62 5.72 15.64 3.59
CA LEU A 62 4.54 15.25 2.83
C LEU A 62 3.25 15.42 3.64
N ASN A 63 3.29 15.13 4.93
CA ASN A 63 2.14 15.39 5.81
C ASN A 63 1.89 16.89 5.98
N ASP A 64 2.94 17.69 6.17
CA ASP A 64 2.81 19.14 6.32
C ASP A 64 2.23 19.79 5.05
N LEU A 65 2.73 19.39 3.87
CA LEU A 65 2.20 19.87 2.59
C LEU A 65 0.73 19.49 2.39
N ARG A 66 0.32 18.29 2.83
CA ARG A 66 -1.09 17.86 2.76
C ARG A 66 -2.00 18.69 3.67
N ASN A 67 -1.47 19.15 4.80
CA ASN A 67 -2.21 19.89 5.82
C ASN A 67 -2.11 21.42 5.66
N ALA A 68 -1.27 21.91 4.75
CA ALA A 68 -1.17 23.33 4.43
C ALA A 68 -2.44 23.77 3.69
N ALA A 69 -3.10 24.80 4.23
CA ALA A 69 -4.34 25.38 3.71
C ALA A 69 -4.12 26.27 2.49
#